data_AF-A0A4R8BWW4-F1
#
_entry.id   AF-A0A4R8BWW4-F1
#
_cell.length_a   1.000
_cell.length_b   1.000
_cell.length_c   1.000
_cell.angle_alpha   90.00
_cell.angle_beta   90.00
_cell.angle_gamma   90.00
#
_symmetry.space_group_name_H-M   'P 1'
#
loop_
_entity.id
_entity.type
_entity.pdbx_description
1 polymer ?
#
loop_
_entity_poly.entity_id
_entity_poly.type
_entity_poly.pdbx_seq_one_letter_code
_entity_poly.pdbx_strand_id
1 'polypeptide(L)' 'MIVCHCEVVSDRDVRRSIDDGARTLAQVCGATGAGRNCGGCVFSVKRLLCQHGRPVAAHSLTEVASATG' A
#
# COMPACT_ATOMS: atom_id res chain seq x y z
N MET A 1 -13.58 -9.75 -4.00
CA MET A 1 -14.53 -8.73 -3.53
C MET A 1 -14.19 -7.38 -4.14
N ILE A 2 -15.20 -6.57 -4.45
CA ILE A 2 -14.99 -5.15 -4.80
C ILE A 2 -14.69 -4.38 -3.50
N VAL A 3 -13.57 -3.66 -3.50
CA VAL A 3 -13.08 -2.83 -2.39
C VAL A 3 -13.48 -1.37 -2.61
N CYS A 4 -13.38 -0.87 -3.85
CA CYS A 4 -13.83 0.46 -4.25
C CYS A 4 -14.90 0.35 -5.32
N HIS A 5 -16.12 0.81 -5.04
CA HIS A 5 -17.20 0.79 -6.03
C HIS A 5 -17.10 1.95 -7.04
N CYS A 6 -16.53 3.10 -6.67
CA CYS A 6 -16.40 4.24 -7.59
C CYS A 6 -15.49 3.93 -8.77
N GLU A 7 -14.37 3.25 -8.51
CA GLU A 7 -13.35 2.92 -9.51
C GLU A 7 -13.33 1.43 -9.87
N VAL A 8 -14.29 0.66 -9.37
CA VAL A 8 -14.42 -0.79 -9.62
C VAL A 8 -13.12 -1.56 -9.29
N VAL A 9 -12.48 -1.21 -8.18
CA VAL A 9 -11.23 -1.84 -7.72
C VAL A 9 -11.56 -3.03 -6.84
N SER A 10 -11.02 -4.19 -7.18
CA SER A 10 -11.14 -5.43 -6.40
C SER A 10 -9.98 -5.63 -5.41
N ASP A 11 -10.13 -6.57 -4.48
CA ASP A 11 -9.01 -6.98 -3.60
C ASP A 11 -7.84 -7.58 -4.38
N ARG A 12 -8.11 -8.16 -5.56
CA ARG A 12 -7.08 -8.70 -6.45
C ARG A 12 -6.25 -7.59 -7.09
N ASP A 13 -6.88 -6.48 -7.45
CA ASP A 13 -6.17 -5.31 -8.00
C ASP A 13 -5.27 -4.67 -6.93
N VAL A 14 -5.76 -4.59 -5.70
CA VAL A 14 -4.96 -4.12 -4.56
C VAL A 14 -3.77 -5.05 -4.30
N ARG A 15 -3.99 -6.37 -4.27
CA ARG A 15 -2.91 -7.35 -4.12
C ARG A 15 -1.88 -7.25 -5.25
N ARG A 16 -2.34 -7.19 -6.50
CA ARG A 16 -1.48 -7.02 -7.66
C ARG A 16 -0.61 -5.77 -7.55
N SER A 17 -1.16 -4.63 -7.13
CA SER A 17 -0.38 -3.41 -6.89
C SER A 17 0.71 -3.60 -5.82
N ILE A 18 0.44 -4.39 -4.77
CA ILE A 18 1.41 -4.74 -3.74
C ILE A 18 2.49 -5.67 -4.30
N ASP A 19 2.11 -6.67 -5.08
CA ASP A 19 3.04 -7.59 -5.75
C ASP A 19 3.95 -6.85 -6.74
N ASP A 20 3.40 -5.86 -7.44
CA ASP A 20 4.10 -4.95 -8.36
C ASP A 20 4.98 -3.92 -7.62
N GLY A 21 4.97 -3.92 -6.27
CA GLY A 21 5.93 -3.18 -5.45
C GLY A 21 5.36 -2.06 -4.60
N ALA A 22 4.04 -1.82 -4.59
CA ALA A 22 3.46 -0.83 -3.70
C ALA A 22 3.68 -1.20 -2.23
N ARG A 23 4.18 -0.25 -1.43
CA ARG A 23 4.45 -0.37 0.01
C ARG A 23 3.72 0.66 0.84
N THR A 24 3.10 1.65 0.21
CA THR A 24 2.33 2.70 0.90
C THR A 24 0.90 2.78 0.38
N LEU A 25 0.00 3.28 1.22
CA LEU A 25 -1.39 3.49 0.83
C LEU A 25 -1.50 4.42 -0.38
N ALA A 26 -0.69 5.47 -0.42
CA ALA A 26 -0.65 6.41 -1.54
C ALA A 26 -0.23 5.72 -2.85
N GLN A 27 0.75 4.82 -2.82
CA GLN A 27 1.16 4.05 -4.00
C GLN A 27 0.03 3.13 -4.49
N VAL A 28 -0.65 2.42 -3.59
CA VAL A 28 -1.78 1.56 -3.97
C VAL A 28 -2.93 2.39 -4.56
N CYS A 29 -3.30 3.50 -3.92
CA CYS A 29 -4.34 4.39 -4.41
C CYS A 29 -3.96 5.01 -5.77
N GLY A 30 -2.69 5.39 -5.95
CA GLY A 30 -2.19 5.93 -7.21
C GLY A 30 -2.20 4.90 -8.35
N ALA A 31 -1.86 3.64 -8.07
CA ALA A 31 -1.82 2.58 -9.06
C ALA A 31 -3.21 2.05 -9.45
N THR A 32 -4.16 2.02 -8.51
CA THR A 32 -5.48 1.42 -8.71
C THR A 32 -6.61 2.43 -8.90
N GLY A 33 -6.38 3.70 -8.56
CA GLY A 33 -7.42 4.74 -8.50
C GLY A 33 -8.30 4.69 -7.24
N ALA A 34 -8.18 3.65 -6.39
CA ALA A 34 -8.99 3.52 -5.19
C ALA A 34 -8.87 4.77 -4.29
N GLY A 35 -10.00 5.23 -3.76
CA GLY A 35 -10.06 6.38 -2.85
C GLY A 35 -10.11 7.75 -3.54
N ARG A 36 -10.04 7.83 -4.89
CA ARG A 36 -10.02 9.11 -5.60
C ARG A 36 -11.34 9.90 -5.58
N ASN A 37 -12.48 9.23 -5.34
CA ASN A 37 -13.81 9.83 -5.45
C ASN A 37 -14.49 10.03 -4.08
N CYS A 38 -15.16 9.02 -3.53
CA CYS A 38 -15.87 9.15 -2.24
C CYS A 38 -15.00 8.84 -1.01
N GLY A 39 -13.81 8.26 -1.19
CA GLY A 39 -12.89 7.90 -0.10
C GLY A 39 -13.32 6.73 0.80
N GLY A 40 -14.55 6.20 0.68
CA GLY A 40 -15.08 5.18 1.59
C GLY A 40 -14.29 3.85 1.64
N CYS A 41 -13.50 3.56 0.61
CA CYS A 41 -12.67 2.35 0.54
C CYS A 41 -11.29 2.49 1.20
N VAL A 42 -10.85 3.70 1.58
CA VAL A 42 -9.45 3.99 1.95
C VAL A 42 -8.95 3.12 3.11
N PHE A 43 -9.77 2.91 4.15
CA PHE A 43 -9.40 2.05 5.28
C PHE A 43 -9.35 0.56 4.90
N SER A 44 -10.24 0.11 4.01
CA SER A 44 -10.22 -1.27 3.50
C SER A 44 -8.95 -1.52 2.67
N VAL A 45 -8.55 -0.56 1.83
CA VAL A 45 -7.29 -0.62 1.08
C VAL A 45 -6.10 -0.66 2.02
N LYS A 46 -6.07 0.21 3.05
CA LYS A 46 -5.00 0.22 4.07
C LYS A 46 -4.90 -1.14 4.79
N ARG A 47 -6.04 -1.74 5.14
CA ARG A 47 -6.07 -3.05 5.79
C ARG A 47 -5.46 -4.14 4.91
N LEU A 48 -5.84 -4.19 3.62
CA LEU A 48 -5.26 -5.13 2.66
C LEU A 48 -3.75 -4.91 2.50
N LEU A 49 -3.32 -3.65 2.40
CA LEU A 49 -1.90 -3.31 2.35
C LEU A 49 -1.14 -3.81 3.59
N CYS A 50 -1.67 -3.62 4.80
CA CYS A 50 -1.03 -4.13 6.01
C CYS A 50 -1.02 -5.66 6.11
N GLN A 51 -2.03 -6.34 5.53
CA GLN A 51 -2.11 -7.81 5.52
C GLN A 51 -1.12 -8.46 4.54
N HIS A 52 -0.71 -7.75 3.50
CA HIS A 52 0.12 -8.28 2.41
C HIS A 52 1.50 -7.61 2.28
N GLY A 53 1.67 -6.42 2.85
CA GLY A 53 2.94 -5.73 2.92
C GLY A 53 3.92 -6.56 3.73
N ARG A 54 4.99 -7.02 3.08
CA ARG A 54 6.10 -7.66 3.80
C ARG A 54 6.65 -6.65 4.81
N PRO A 55 6.99 -7.09 6.05
CA PRO A 55 7.70 -6.22 6.97
C PRO A 55 8.98 -5.75 6.29
N VAL A 56 9.19 -4.44 6.27
CA VAL A 56 10.46 -3.85 5.82
C VAL A 56 11.52 -4.39 6.78
N ALA A 57 12.45 -5.20 6.28
CA ALA A 57 13.56 -5.67 7.10
C ALA A 57 14.30 -4.45 7.65
N ALA A 58 14.54 -4.42 8.96
CA ALA A 58 15.09 -3.28 9.70
C ALA A 58 16.61 -3.04 9.44
N HIS A 59 17.18 -3.65 8.40
CA HIS A 59 18.61 -3.66 8.09
C HIS A 59 19.24 -2.33 7.64
N SER A 60 18.47 -1.29 7.31
CA SER A 60 19.03 -0.01 6.82
C SER A 60 19.25 1.05 7.90
N LEU A 61 19.00 0.73 9.19
CA LEU A 61 19.18 1.67 10.29
C LEU A 61 20.58 1.64 10.92
N THR A 62 21.44 0.70 10.52
CA THR A 62 22.79 0.55 11.09
C THR A 62 23.81 1.51 10.46
N GLU A 63 23.59 2.00 9.24
CA GLU A 63 24.57 2.82 8.51
C GLU A 63 24.58 4.30 8.95
N VAL A 64 23.46 4.82 9.46
CA VAL A 64 23.37 6.22 9.93
C VAL A 64 24.05 6.46 11.28
N ALA A 65 24.38 5.40 12.03
CA ALA A 65 24.99 5.52 13.36
C ALA A 65 26.52 5.70 13.34
N SER A 66 27.20 5.49 12.19
CA SER A 66 28.67 5.53 12.09
C SER A 66 29.25 6.83 11.51
N ALA A 67 28.41 7.82 11.18
CA ALA A 67 28.83 9.02 10.44
C ALA A 67 29.04 10.30 11.28
N THR A 68 29.10 10.22 12.62
CA THR A 68 29.35 11.39 13.50
C THR A 68 30.68 11.30 14.25
N GLY A 69 31.74 10.84 13.56
CA GLY A 69 33.11 10.91 14.06
C GLY A 69 33.70 12.30 13.94
#